data_AF-A0A7V4WF75-F1
#
_entry.id   AF-A0A7V4WF75-F1
#
_cell.length_a   1.000
_cell.length_b   1.000
_cell.length_c   1.000
_cell.angle_alpha   90.00
_cell.angle_beta   90.00
_cell.angle_gamma   90.00
#
_symmetry.space_group_name_H-M   'P 1'
#
loop_
_entity.id
_entity.type
_entity.pdbx_description
1 polymer ?
#
loop_
_entity_poly.entity_id
_entity_poly.type
_entity_poly.pdbx_seq_one_letter_code
_entity_poly.pdbx_strand_id
1 'polypeptide(L)'
;MDLSYRMHLLIVLLSIGVMAGGGFLFKKLLTPDSFGVYGPYRADAIAEAALVPIRHGTNASCFKCHSREATFHKKGRHQTISCEFCHGTYADHVADGKKIGTLPVKKEKEITTLCLRCHNTEIKARHEEVIKTVAMPAHLKDQTVKITHNCNQCHYVHAPLKYIIRAKQITGLMEAGS
;
A
#
# COMPACT_ATOMS: atom_id res chain seq x y z
N MET A 1 30.93 -34.64 37.42
CA MET A 1 31.35 -35.78 36.57
C MET A 1 32.28 -35.19 35.53
N ASP A 2 33.58 -35.29 35.72
CA ASP A 2 34.55 -34.78 34.75
C ASP A 2 34.60 -35.74 33.56
N LEU A 3 33.92 -35.38 32.48
CA LEU A 3 33.99 -36.11 31.23
C LEU A 3 35.41 -36.03 30.66
N SER A 4 35.94 -37.16 30.19
CA SER A 4 37.23 -37.16 29.52
C SER A 4 37.17 -36.32 28.23
N TYR A 5 38.31 -35.74 27.83
CA TYR A 5 38.44 -34.99 26.57
C TYR A 5 37.91 -35.77 25.36
N ARG A 6 38.14 -37.09 25.31
CA ARG A 6 37.62 -37.98 24.28
C ARG A 6 36.09 -38.05 24.27
N MET A 7 35.45 -38.06 25.44
CA MET A 7 33.99 -38.07 25.54
C MET A 7 33.38 -36.74 25.07
N HIS A 8 33.99 -35.61 25.43
CA HIS A 8 33.56 -34.30 24.92
C HIS A 8 33.65 -34.22 23.39
N LEU A 9 34.75 -34.70 22.80
CA LEU A 9 34.90 -34.76 21.34
C LEU A 9 33.83 -35.64 20.68
N LEU A 10 33.53 -36.80 21.25
CA LEU A 10 32.49 -37.69 20.73
C LEU A 10 31.09 -37.04 20.78
N ILE A 11 30.75 -36.36 21.87
CA ILE A 11 29.47 -35.65 22.02
C ILE A 11 29.35 -34.54 20.97
N VAL A 12 30.41 -33.75 20.76
CA VAL A 12 30.41 -32.68 19.75
C VAL A 12 30.22 -33.28 18.35
N LEU A 13 30.95 -34.33 18.00
CA LEU A 13 30.83 -34.98 16.69
C LEU A 13 29.44 -35.59 16.47
N LEU A 14 28.88 -36.25 17.49
CA LEU A 14 27.51 -36.79 17.43
C LEU A 14 26.49 -35.67 17.25
N SER A 15 26.65 -34.57 17.99
CA SER A 15 25.74 -33.42 17.92
C SER A 15 25.75 -32.78 16.53
N ILE A 16 26.94 -32.60 15.94
CA ILE A 16 27.09 -32.12 14.55
C ILE A 16 26.44 -33.11 13.58
N GLY A 17 26.67 -34.42 13.76
CA GLY A 17 26.06 -35.46 12.93
C GLY A 17 24.54 -35.44 12.97
N VAL A 18 23.95 -35.33 14.17
CA VAL A 18 22.49 -35.23 14.37
C VAL A 18 21.95 -33.94 13.76
N MET A 19 22.62 -32.81 13.98
CA MET A 19 22.19 -31.51 13.43
C MET A 19 22.27 -31.48 11.89
N ALA A 20 23.36 -31.99 11.32
CA ALA A 20 23.52 -32.07 9.87
C ALA A 20 22.53 -33.05 9.26
N GLY A 21 22.43 -34.27 9.81
CA GLY A 21 21.49 -35.30 9.35
C GLY A 21 20.05 -34.84 9.45
N GLY A 22 19.67 -34.22 10.57
CA GLY A 22 18.38 -33.58 10.76
C GLY A 22 18.16 -32.47 9.73
N GLY A 23 19.12 -31.58 9.53
CA GLY A 23 19.06 -30.51 8.55
C GLY A 23 18.82 -31.01 7.11
N PHE A 24 19.50 -32.07 6.68
CA PHE A 24 19.27 -32.68 5.37
C PHE A 24 17.88 -33.33 5.25
N LEU A 25 17.42 -34.01 6.30
CA LEU A 25 16.09 -34.60 6.33
C LEU A 25 15.00 -33.53 6.23
N PHE A 26 15.08 -32.46 7.04
CA PHE A 26 14.15 -31.34 6.98
C PHE A 26 14.20 -30.64 5.63
N LYS A 27 15.39 -30.42 5.07
CA LYS A 27 15.53 -29.84 3.72
C LYS A 27 14.79 -30.69 2.69
N LYS A 28 14.98 -32.01 2.71
CA LYS A 28 14.31 -32.91 1.77
C LYS A 28 12.78 -32.89 1.95
N LEU A 29 12.29 -32.85 3.19
CA LEU A 29 10.85 -32.88 3.49
C LEU A 29 10.15 -31.55 3.19
N LEU A 30 10.83 -30.42 3.40
CA LEU A 30 10.25 -29.08 3.28
C LEU A 30 10.50 -28.41 1.93
N THR A 31 11.32 -28.99 1.06
CA THR A 31 11.55 -28.49 -0.30
C THR A 31 10.49 -29.08 -1.23
N PRO A 32 9.59 -28.27 -1.79
CA PRO A 32 8.61 -28.75 -2.77
C PRO A 32 9.31 -29.34 -4.00
N ASP A 33 8.69 -30.34 -4.63
CA ASP A 33 9.24 -30.99 -5.83
C ASP A 33 9.51 -29.98 -6.97
N SER A 34 8.68 -28.94 -7.07
CA SER A 34 8.80 -27.89 -8.08
C SER A 34 9.72 -26.72 -7.68
N PHE A 35 10.40 -26.79 -6.53
CA PHE A 35 11.35 -25.77 -6.11
C PHE A 35 12.60 -25.77 -7.00
N GLY A 36 13.05 -24.60 -7.45
CA GLY A 36 14.30 -24.48 -8.22
C GLY A 36 14.13 -24.55 -9.74
N VAL A 37 12.98 -24.98 -10.25
CA VAL A 37 12.75 -25.18 -11.70
C VAL A 37 12.95 -23.88 -12.50
N TYR A 38 12.48 -22.74 -11.97
CA TYR A 38 12.59 -21.42 -12.61
C TYR A 38 13.36 -20.39 -11.77
N GLY A 39 13.99 -20.81 -10.67
CA GLY A 39 14.63 -19.92 -9.69
C GLY A 39 14.39 -20.39 -8.26
N PRO A 40 14.84 -19.62 -7.24
CA PRO A 40 14.78 -20.01 -5.82
C PRO A 40 13.37 -19.89 -5.21
N TYR A 41 12.36 -20.43 -5.90
CA TYR A 41 10.97 -20.48 -5.49
C TYR A 41 10.28 -21.73 -6.05
N ARG A 42 9.06 -22.01 -5.58
CA ARG A 42 8.21 -23.12 -6.00
C ARG A 42 7.55 -22.79 -7.34
N ALA A 43 7.87 -23.52 -8.41
CA ALA A 43 7.34 -23.21 -9.74
C ALA A 43 5.80 -23.34 -9.83
N ASP A 44 5.19 -24.29 -9.11
CA ASP A 44 3.72 -24.45 -9.11
C ASP A 44 2.98 -23.21 -8.56
N ALA A 45 3.67 -22.35 -7.80
CA ALA A 45 3.08 -21.12 -7.29
C ALA A 45 2.62 -20.17 -8.40
N ILE A 46 3.21 -20.24 -9.60
CA ILE A 46 2.80 -19.44 -10.76
C ILE A 46 1.41 -19.88 -11.24
N ALA A 47 1.21 -21.19 -11.42
CA ALA A 47 -0.07 -21.74 -11.86
C ALA A 47 -1.16 -21.49 -10.82
N GLU A 48 -0.84 -21.67 -9.53
CA GLU A 48 -1.75 -21.35 -8.44
C GLU A 48 -2.11 -19.86 -8.39
N ALA A 49 -1.13 -18.96 -8.56
CA ALA A 49 -1.39 -17.53 -8.59
C ALA A 49 -2.28 -17.13 -9.77
N ALA A 50 -2.16 -17.80 -10.91
CA ALA A 50 -3.02 -17.57 -12.08
C ALA A 50 -4.48 -18.02 -11.85
N LEU A 51 -4.72 -18.94 -10.91
CA LEU A 51 -6.07 -19.36 -10.51
C LEU A 51 -6.73 -18.41 -9.51
N VAL A 52 -5.97 -17.48 -8.91
CA VAL A 52 -6.54 -16.48 -7.99
C VAL A 52 -7.38 -15.48 -8.79
N PRO A 53 -8.68 -15.31 -8.47
CA PRO A 53 -9.52 -14.35 -9.17
C PRO A 53 -8.96 -12.93 -9.09
N ILE A 54 -8.97 -12.20 -10.22
CA ILE A 54 -8.51 -10.82 -10.27
C ILE A 54 -9.48 -9.94 -9.47
N ARG A 55 -9.00 -9.39 -8.34
CA ARG A 55 -9.76 -8.45 -7.50
C ARG A 55 -9.40 -6.98 -7.74
N HIS A 56 -8.31 -6.74 -8.48
CA HIS A 56 -7.77 -5.42 -8.76
C HIS A 56 -7.78 -5.15 -10.26
N GLY A 57 -8.50 -4.12 -10.70
CA GLY A 57 -8.59 -3.70 -12.10
C GLY A 57 -7.69 -2.52 -12.45
N THR A 58 -6.98 -1.92 -11.49
CA THR A 58 -6.23 -0.66 -11.63
C THR A 58 -7.10 0.52 -12.11
N ASN A 59 -6.50 1.70 -12.26
CA ASN A 59 -7.20 2.90 -12.77
C ASN A 59 -7.89 2.72 -14.12
N ALA A 60 -7.29 1.93 -15.03
CA ALA A 60 -7.82 1.73 -16.37
C ALA A 60 -9.24 1.11 -16.35
N SER A 61 -9.49 0.17 -15.44
CA SER A 61 -10.81 -0.45 -15.27
C SER A 61 -11.91 0.54 -14.85
N CYS A 62 -11.55 1.60 -14.12
CA CYS A 62 -12.51 2.55 -13.56
C CYS A 62 -12.94 3.62 -14.58
N PHE A 63 -12.03 4.04 -15.46
CA PHE A 63 -12.21 5.24 -16.29
C PHE A 63 -13.32 5.16 -17.34
N LYS A 64 -13.69 3.94 -17.78
CA LYS A 64 -14.76 3.75 -18.76
C LYS A 64 -16.12 4.19 -18.21
N CYS A 65 -16.40 3.89 -16.94
CA CYS A 65 -17.67 4.21 -16.28
C CYS A 65 -17.59 5.51 -15.46
N HIS A 66 -16.41 5.88 -14.95
CA HIS A 66 -16.15 7.07 -14.12
C HIS A 66 -15.38 8.16 -14.88
N SER A 67 -15.87 8.55 -16.05
CA SER A 67 -15.17 9.46 -16.96
C SER A 67 -14.98 10.88 -16.40
N ARG A 68 -15.95 11.36 -15.62
CA ARG A 68 -15.88 12.66 -14.93
C ARG A 68 -14.75 12.67 -13.91
N GLU A 69 -14.69 11.66 -13.04
CA GLU A 69 -13.65 11.52 -12.03
C GLU A 69 -12.28 11.32 -12.69
N ALA A 70 -12.22 10.51 -13.75
CA ALA A 70 -11.01 10.30 -14.55
C ALA A 70 -10.43 11.60 -15.09
N THR A 71 -11.28 12.54 -15.50
CA THR A 71 -10.86 13.85 -16.02
C THR A 71 -10.06 14.65 -14.99
N PHE A 72 -10.44 14.57 -13.71
CA PHE A 72 -9.74 15.25 -12.63
C PHE A 72 -8.53 14.45 -12.13
N HIS A 73 -8.71 13.14 -11.93
CA HIS A 73 -7.68 12.25 -11.42
C HIS A 73 -6.43 12.26 -12.31
N LYS A 74 -6.60 12.13 -13.63
CA LYS A 74 -5.51 12.16 -14.60
C LYS A 74 -4.74 13.50 -14.67
N LYS A 75 -5.28 14.58 -14.12
CA LYS A 75 -4.63 15.90 -14.07
C LYS A 75 -4.12 16.26 -12.68
N GLY A 76 -4.48 15.46 -11.67
CA GLY A 76 -4.13 15.70 -10.28
C GLY A 76 -2.78 15.09 -9.91
N ARG A 77 -2.26 15.48 -8.73
CA ARG A 77 -1.02 14.91 -8.17
C ARG A 77 -1.14 13.41 -7.83
N HIS A 78 -2.37 12.90 -7.70
CA HIS A 78 -2.64 11.47 -7.42
C HIS A 78 -2.83 10.62 -8.68
N GLN A 79 -2.54 11.13 -9.88
CA GLN A 79 -2.75 10.42 -11.15
C GLN A 79 -2.10 9.02 -11.21
N THR A 80 -1.01 8.79 -10.46
CA THR A 80 -0.30 7.51 -10.38
C THR A 80 -0.84 6.57 -9.30
N ILE A 81 -1.71 7.06 -8.42
CA ILE A 81 -2.32 6.26 -7.35
C ILE A 81 -3.59 5.59 -7.90
N SER A 82 -3.69 4.26 -7.75
CA SER A 82 -4.91 3.52 -8.13
C SER A 82 -6.11 3.99 -7.32
N CYS A 83 -7.30 4.11 -7.94
CA CYS A 83 -8.57 4.36 -7.27
C CYS A 83 -8.79 3.40 -6.09
N GLU A 84 -8.28 2.18 -6.20
CA GLU A 84 -8.42 1.09 -5.24
C GLU A 84 -7.64 1.32 -3.94
N PHE A 85 -6.63 2.19 -3.92
CA PHE A 85 -5.96 2.55 -2.66
C PHE A 85 -6.87 3.37 -1.73
N CYS A 86 -7.81 4.12 -2.31
CA CYS A 86 -8.77 4.92 -1.57
C CYS A 86 -10.10 4.19 -1.36
N HIS A 87 -10.56 3.46 -2.38
CA HIS A 87 -11.88 2.81 -2.38
C HIS A 87 -11.83 1.30 -2.08
N GLY A 88 -10.65 0.71 -1.93
CA GLY A 88 -10.46 -0.72 -1.76
C GLY A 88 -10.52 -1.51 -3.07
N THR A 89 -10.29 -2.81 -2.96
CA THR A 89 -10.26 -3.78 -4.07
C THR A 89 -11.69 -4.18 -4.45
N TYR A 90 -12.47 -3.19 -4.85
CA TYR A 90 -13.93 -3.33 -4.93
C TYR A 90 -14.40 -3.49 -6.37
N ALA A 91 -13.75 -4.40 -7.12
CA ALA A 91 -14.18 -4.83 -8.45
C ALA A 91 -15.61 -5.42 -8.44
N ASP A 92 -16.04 -5.94 -7.29
CA ASP A 92 -17.33 -6.61 -7.10
C ASP A 92 -18.55 -5.68 -7.21
N HIS A 93 -18.37 -4.36 -7.36
CA HIS A 93 -19.50 -3.46 -7.65
C HIS A 93 -19.98 -3.54 -9.11
N VAL A 94 -19.27 -4.25 -9.97
CA VAL A 94 -19.66 -4.54 -11.36
C VAL A 94 -19.67 -6.05 -11.58
N ALA A 95 -20.80 -6.57 -12.06
CA ALA A 95 -20.93 -7.94 -12.55
C ALA A 95 -21.62 -7.92 -13.92
N ASP A 96 -21.12 -8.69 -14.88
CA ASP A 96 -21.66 -8.76 -16.25
C ASP A 96 -21.86 -7.38 -16.92
N GLY A 97 -20.91 -6.47 -16.68
CA GLY A 97 -20.94 -5.10 -17.19
C GLY A 97 -22.00 -4.19 -16.55
N LYS A 98 -22.71 -4.67 -15.53
CA LYS A 98 -23.74 -3.92 -14.80
C LYS A 98 -23.26 -3.55 -13.41
N LYS A 99 -23.62 -2.34 -12.97
CA LYS A 99 -23.42 -1.90 -11.59
C LYS A 99 -24.33 -2.70 -10.66
N ILE A 100 -23.74 -3.43 -9.72
CA ILE A 100 -24.44 -4.20 -8.68
C ILE A 100 -24.19 -3.65 -7.27
N GLY A 101 -23.26 -2.70 -7.13
CA GLY A 101 -22.94 -2.08 -5.84
C GLY A 101 -22.41 -0.66 -6.01
N THR A 102 -22.11 0.00 -4.89
CA THR A 102 -21.41 1.29 -4.88
C THR A 102 -20.16 1.16 -4.02
N LEU A 103 -19.05 1.72 -4.48
CA LEU A 103 -17.80 1.66 -3.72
C LEU A 103 -17.97 2.41 -2.39
N PRO A 104 -17.33 1.92 -1.31
CA PRO A 104 -17.32 2.64 -0.05
C PRO A 104 -16.63 4.00 -0.25
N VAL A 105 -17.27 5.04 0.30
CA VAL A 105 -16.72 6.39 0.37
C VAL A 105 -16.40 6.67 1.83
N LYS A 106 -15.15 6.97 2.11
CA LYS A 106 -14.71 7.37 3.45
C LYS A 106 -15.25 8.74 3.80
N LYS A 107 -15.93 8.85 4.93
CA LYS A 107 -16.60 10.06 5.39
C LYS A 107 -16.06 10.51 6.74
N GLU A 108 -16.22 11.80 7.02
CA GLU A 108 -15.80 12.42 8.28
C GLU A 108 -14.38 12.01 8.70
N LYS A 109 -14.17 11.56 9.93
CA LYS A 109 -12.84 11.19 10.45
C LYS A 109 -12.16 10.08 9.64
N GLU A 110 -12.92 9.22 8.94
CA GLU A 110 -12.31 8.19 8.10
C GLU A 110 -11.51 8.78 6.94
N ILE A 111 -11.91 9.94 6.40
CA ILE A 111 -11.17 10.58 5.31
C ILE A 111 -9.80 11.04 5.82
N THR A 112 -9.75 11.58 7.03
CA THR A 112 -8.52 12.03 7.67
C THR A 112 -7.58 10.85 7.91
N THR A 113 -8.10 9.73 8.43
CA THR A 113 -7.33 8.49 8.58
C THR A 113 -6.80 7.99 7.24
N LEU A 114 -7.61 8.03 6.16
CA LEU A 114 -7.20 7.59 4.83
C LEU A 114 -6.03 8.43 4.28
N CYS A 115 -6.15 9.77 4.31
CA CYS A 115 -5.13 10.68 3.81
C CYS A 115 -3.81 10.54 4.59
N LEU A 116 -3.89 10.43 5.92
CA LEU A 116 -2.73 10.34 6.80
C LEU A 116 -1.98 9.00 6.70
N ARG A 117 -2.52 7.97 6.04
CA ARG A 117 -1.73 6.77 5.66
C ARG A 117 -0.52 7.15 4.80
N CYS A 118 -0.62 8.28 4.11
CA CYS A 118 0.42 8.75 3.21
C CYS A 118 1.02 10.10 3.58
N HIS A 119 0.17 11.01 4.04
CA HIS A 119 0.55 12.40 4.27
C HIS A 119 0.90 12.69 5.72
N ASN A 120 1.12 11.69 6.58
CA ASN A 120 1.51 11.94 7.97
C ASN A 120 3.02 12.14 8.10
N THR A 121 3.43 13.18 8.83
CA THR A 121 4.84 13.49 9.17
C THR A 121 5.54 12.41 9.97
N GLU A 122 4.81 11.50 10.61
CA GLU A 122 5.40 10.34 11.31
C GLU A 122 6.02 9.32 10.35
N ILE A 123 5.68 9.37 9.05
CA ILE A 123 6.25 8.46 8.06
C ILE A 123 7.59 9.00 7.55
N LYS A 124 8.64 8.85 8.37
CA LYS A 124 9.99 9.42 8.12
C LYS A 124 10.67 8.94 6.83
N ALA A 125 10.29 7.77 6.32
CA ALA A 125 10.83 7.23 5.08
C ALA A 125 10.35 7.97 3.81
N ARG A 126 9.40 8.91 3.93
CA ARG A 126 8.85 9.68 2.79
C ARG A 126 9.53 11.03 2.68
N HIS A 127 10.21 11.24 1.57
CA HIS A 127 10.80 12.54 1.27
C HIS A 127 9.71 13.57 0.95
N GLU A 128 9.78 14.74 1.57
CA GLU A 128 8.78 15.82 1.44
C GLU A 128 8.71 16.44 0.05
N GLU A 129 9.75 16.25 -0.76
CA GLU A 129 9.75 16.63 -2.18
C GLU A 129 8.85 15.72 -3.02
N VAL A 130 8.69 14.45 -2.62
CA VAL A 130 7.89 13.46 -3.35
C VAL A 130 6.45 13.45 -2.85
N ILE A 131 6.26 13.40 -1.53
CA ILE A 131 4.94 13.39 -0.90
C ILE A 131 4.93 14.45 0.19
N LYS A 132 4.10 15.48 0.02
CA LYS A 132 3.90 16.50 1.04
C LYS A 132 3.26 15.88 2.28
N THR A 133 3.90 15.98 3.43
CA THR A 133 3.37 15.47 4.70
C THR A 133 2.89 16.62 5.57
N VAL A 134 1.98 16.32 6.49
CA VAL A 134 1.36 17.26 7.42
C VAL A 134 1.19 16.59 8.79
N ALA A 135 1.34 17.37 9.85
CA ALA A 135 1.02 16.95 11.21
C ALA A 135 -0.37 17.47 11.59
N MET A 136 -1.19 16.63 12.23
CA MET A 136 -2.49 17.04 12.77
C MET A 136 -2.39 17.18 14.29
N PRO A 137 -3.00 18.21 14.91
CA PRO A 137 -3.86 19.23 14.30
C PRO A 137 -3.11 20.47 13.77
N ALA A 138 -1.77 20.47 13.75
CA ALA A 138 -0.95 21.64 13.39
C ALA A 138 -1.34 22.23 12.04
N HIS A 139 -1.47 21.41 11.00
CA HIS A 139 -1.86 21.86 9.66
C HIS A 139 -3.18 22.66 9.66
N LEU A 140 -4.21 22.23 10.39
CA LEU A 140 -5.48 22.99 10.46
C LEU A 140 -5.31 24.33 11.18
N LYS A 141 -4.47 24.37 12.21
CA LYS A 141 -4.16 25.61 12.94
C LYS A 141 -3.39 26.58 12.05
N ASP A 142 -2.42 26.09 11.28
CA ASP A 142 -1.63 26.90 10.34
C ASP A 142 -2.50 27.48 9.22
N GLN A 143 -3.55 26.76 8.81
CA GLN A 143 -4.56 27.26 7.87
C GLN A 143 -5.62 28.17 8.54
N THR A 144 -5.53 28.41 9.85
CA THR A 144 -6.49 29.23 10.63
C THR A 144 -7.94 28.76 10.54
N VAL A 145 -8.16 27.44 10.48
CA VAL A 145 -9.51 26.84 10.40
C VAL A 145 -9.86 26.04 11.66
N LYS A 146 -11.15 25.71 11.83
CA LYS A 146 -11.61 24.89 12.96
C LYS A 146 -10.94 23.51 12.91
N ILE A 147 -10.51 22.99 14.06
CA ILE A 147 -9.88 21.67 14.20
C ILE A 147 -10.80 20.49 13.82
N THR A 148 -12.10 20.75 13.65
CA THR A 148 -13.10 19.79 13.18
C THR A 148 -13.16 19.67 11.66
N HIS A 149 -12.41 20.48 10.91
CA HIS A 149 -12.36 20.36 9.46
C HIS A 149 -11.71 19.04 9.02
N ASN A 150 -12.20 18.52 7.91
CA ASN A 150 -11.69 17.33 7.24
C ASN A 150 -10.96 17.71 5.95
N CYS A 151 -10.03 16.86 5.52
CA CYS A 151 -9.18 17.11 4.36
C CYS A 151 -9.99 17.44 3.09
N ASN A 152 -11.12 16.75 2.88
CA ASN A 152 -11.95 16.87 1.69
C ASN A 152 -12.80 18.14 1.61
N GLN A 153 -12.80 18.98 2.65
CA GLN A 153 -13.46 20.28 2.63
C GLN A 153 -12.64 21.33 1.89
N CYS A 154 -11.30 21.20 1.90
CA CYS A 154 -10.37 22.10 1.19
C CYS A 154 -9.69 21.42 0.00
N HIS A 155 -9.35 20.13 0.11
CA HIS A 155 -8.72 19.34 -0.94
C HIS A 155 -9.73 18.50 -1.72
N TYR A 156 -9.74 18.64 -3.04
CA TYR A 156 -10.63 17.81 -3.87
C TYR A 156 -10.10 16.37 -3.97
N VAL A 157 -10.86 15.38 -3.49
CA VAL A 157 -10.36 13.99 -3.28
C VAL A 157 -9.75 13.32 -4.52
N HIS A 158 -10.26 13.61 -5.72
CA HIS A 158 -9.72 13.07 -6.97
C HIS A 158 -8.63 13.96 -7.60
N ALA A 159 -8.42 15.17 -7.11
CA ALA A 159 -7.31 16.05 -7.51
C ALA A 159 -7.00 17.05 -6.37
N PRO A 160 -6.22 16.65 -5.35
CA PRO A 160 -6.17 17.34 -4.04
C PRO A 160 -5.87 18.83 -4.08
N LEU A 161 -5.09 19.29 -5.06
CA LEU A 161 -4.72 20.71 -5.19
C LEU A 161 -5.64 21.52 -6.09
N LYS A 162 -6.67 20.91 -6.70
CA LYS A 162 -7.53 21.60 -7.68
C LYS A 162 -8.14 22.89 -7.13
N TYR A 163 -8.74 22.83 -5.95
CA TYR A 163 -9.38 23.98 -5.32
C TYR A 163 -8.36 25.02 -4.87
N ILE A 164 -7.24 24.58 -4.32
CA ILE A 164 -6.15 25.47 -3.88
C ILE A 164 -5.54 26.23 -5.06
N ILE A 165 -5.22 25.54 -6.16
CA ILE A 165 -4.70 26.16 -7.39
C ILE A 165 -5.72 27.15 -7.94
N ARG A 166 -7.01 26.80 -7.96
CA ARG A 166 -8.05 27.72 -8.44
C ARG A 166 -8.17 28.96 -7.55
N ALA A 167 -8.10 28.80 -6.23
CA ALA A 167 -8.13 29.92 -5.31
C ALA A 167 -6.94 30.87 -5.56
N LYS A 168 -5.72 30.35 -5.70
CA LYS A 168 -4.52 31.14 -6.02
C LYS A 168 -4.66 31.92 -7.32
N GLN A 169 -5.21 31.30 -8.37
CA GLN A 169 -5.45 31.98 -9.65
C GLN A 169 -6.44 33.15 -9.53
N ILE A 170 -7.40 33.06 -8.63
CA ILE A 170 -8.40 34.12 -8.42
C ILE A 170 -7.82 35.23 -7.54
N THR A 171 -7.07 34.88 -6.49
CA THR A 171 -6.59 35.83 -5.49
C THR A 171 -5.21 36.42 -5.78
N GLY A 172 -4.46 35.84 -6.72
CA GLY A 172 -3.06 36.21 -6.98
C GLY A 172 -2.08 35.77 -5.88
N LEU A 173 -2.52 34.98 -4.90
CA LEU A 173 -1.68 34.51 -3.80
C LEU A 173 -0.76 33.36 -4.28
N MET A 174 0.54 33.47 -4.03
CA MET A 174 1.51 32.38 -4.19
C MET A 174 1.69 31.63 -2.87
N GLU A 175 2.04 30.34 -2.92
CA GLU A 175 2.46 29.62 -1.71
C GLU A 175 3.85 30.11 -1.29
N ALA A 176 4.08 30.29 0.01
CA ALA A 176 5.43 30.50 0.50
C ALA A 176 6.28 29.25 0.18
N GLY A 177 7.31 29.41 -0.65
CA GLY A 177 8.26 28.35 -0.99
C GLY A 177 7.93 27.50 -2.22
N SER A 178 7.15 28.02 -3.18
CA SER A 178 7.09 27.47 -4.55
C SER A 178 8.29 27.85 -5.39
#